data_AF-A0A5N5MPN9-F1
#
_entry.id   AF-A0A5N5MPN9-F1
#
_cell.length_a   1.000
_cell.length_b   1.000
_cell.length_c   1.000
_cell.angle_alpha   90.00
_cell.angle_beta   90.00
_cell.angle_gamma   90.00
#
_symmetry.space_group_name_H-M   'P 1'
#
loop_
_entity.id
_entity.type
_entity.pdbx_description
1 polymer ?
#
loop_
_entity_poly.entity_id
_entity_poly.type
_entity_poly.pdbx_seq_one_letter_code
_entity_poly.pdbx_strand_id
1 'polypeptide(L)'
;MVADDPVFVREGADVYVDANISFTQAILGGKVEVPTLSGKTQVNIPKGVQPGQLVVLRGKGLSKHGFLVDHGDQYVRFCINFPTAINERQRAILEEFTEEEINNQNDTSNEGTWWQQLLEGVMDRRFMLKFSMLMLILLFFNKTTV
;
A
#
# COMPACT_ATOMS: atom_id res chain seq x y z
N MET A 1 33.55 12.99 -0.25
CA MET A 1 32.15 12.57 -0.01
C MET A 1 31.27 13.69 -0.50
N VAL A 2 30.20 13.38 -1.24
CA VAL A 2 29.22 14.39 -1.68
C VAL A 2 28.26 14.61 -0.51
N ALA A 3 27.87 15.86 -0.24
CA ALA A 3 26.93 16.20 0.81
C ALA A 3 25.52 15.70 0.45
N ASP A 4 24.72 15.37 1.48
CA ASP A 4 23.33 14.98 1.28
C ASP A 4 22.54 16.12 0.62
N ASP A 5 21.71 15.77 -0.35
CA ASP A 5 20.82 16.71 -1.05
C ASP A 5 19.37 16.49 -0.56
N PRO A 6 18.62 17.56 -0.22
CA PRO A 6 17.26 17.41 0.28
C PRO A 6 16.23 17.00 -0.78
N VAL A 7 16.57 17.10 -2.07
CA VAL A 7 15.69 16.80 -3.20
C VAL A 7 16.04 15.46 -3.84
N PHE A 8 17.34 15.16 -3.95
CA PHE A 8 17.82 13.98 -4.67
C PHE A 8 18.43 12.95 -3.74
N VAL A 9 17.90 11.73 -3.78
CA VAL A 9 18.54 10.56 -3.17
C VAL A 9 19.30 9.80 -4.25
N ARG A 10 20.56 9.48 -3.99
CA ARG A 10 21.44 8.81 -4.96
C ARG A 10 21.66 7.35 -4.56
N GLU A 11 21.46 6.43 -5.51
CA GLU A 11 21.90 5.04 -5.40
C GLU A 11 22.75 4.66 -6.62
N GLY A 12 24.06 4.55 -6.41
CA GLY A 12 25.00 4.27 -7.50
C GLY A 12 25.02 5.40 -8.54
N ALA A 13 24.53 5.13 -9.76
CA ALA A 13 24.38 6.11 -10.83
C ALA A 13 22.93 6.62 -10.96
N ASP A 14 21.98 5.97 -10.28
CA ASP A 14 20.57 6.31 -10.33
C ASP A 14 20.24 7.37 -9.27
N VAL A 15 19.21 8.16 -9.55
CA VAL A 15 18.73 9.22 -8.66
C VAL A 15 17.22 9.10 -8.45
N TYR A 16 16.77 9.42 -7.25
CA TYR A 16 15.39 9.33 -6.83
C TYR A 16 14.89 10.70 -6.39
N VAL A 17 13.65 11.02 -6.74
CA VAL A 17 12.97 12.25 -6.34
C VAL A 17 11.53 11.99 -6.00
N ASP A 18 11.01 12.74 -5.03
CA ASP A 18 9.59 12.75 -4.68
C ASP A 18 8.83 13.82 -5.47
N ALA A 19 7.77 13.40 -6.14
CA ALA A 19 6.82 14.27 -6.82
C ALA A 19 5.50 14.28 -6.03
N ASN A 20 5.26 15.40 -5.35
CA ASN A 20 4.03 15.62 -4.60
C ASN A 20 2.89 15.94 -5.58
N ILE A 21 1.84 15.12 -5.58
CA ILE A 21 0.65 15.28 -6.43
C ILE A 21 -0.62 15.29 -5.57
N SER A 22 -1.68 15.97 -6.01
CA SER A 22 -2.95 15.93 -5.28
C SER A 22 -3.62 14.55 -5.41
N PHE A 23 -4.47 14.19 -4.44
CA PHE A 23 -5.30 12.98 -4.57
C PHE A 23 -6.14 12.97 -5.86
N THR A 24 -6.64 14.13 -6.29
CA THR A 24 -7.38 14.26 -7.57
C THR A 24 -6.50 13.99 -8.78
N GLN A 25 -5.24 14.45 -8.79
CA GLN A 25 -4.29 14.14 -9.87
C GLN A 25 -3.93 12.66 -9.88
N ALA A 26 -3.82 12.02 -8.71
CA ALA A 26 -3.57 10.58 -8.64
C ALA A 26 -4.72 9.77 -9.25
N ILE A 27 -5.97 10.16 -8.97
CA ILE A 27 -7.17 9.50 -9.51
C ILE A 27 -7.35 9.81 -11.01
N LEU A 28 -7.38 11.09 -11.37
CA LEU A 28 -7.77 11.56 -12.70
C LEU A 28 -6.62 11.62 -13.71
N GLY A 29 -5.39 11.42 -13.24
CA GLY A 29 -4.17 11.66 -14.00
C GLY A 29 -3.88 13.16 -14.17
N GLY A 30 -2.86 13.45 -14.97
CA GLY A 30 -2.46 14.83 -15.24
C GLY A 30 -0.98 14.94 -15.56
N LYS A 31 -0.37 16.04 -15.13
CA LYS A 31 1.06 16.29 -15.30
C LYS A 31 1.62 16.97 -14.06
N VAL A 32 2.87 16.66 -13.72
CA VAL A 32 3.63 17.29 -12.64
C VAL A 32 5.01 17.67 -13.14
N GLU A 33 5.52 18.81 -12.70
CA GLU A 33 6.89 19.23 -12.98
C GLU A 33 7.82 18.65 -11.90
N VAL A 34 8.90 17.99 -12.31
CA VAL A 34 9.87 17.38 -11.40
C VAL A 34 11.27 17.93 -11.67
N PRO A 35 12.09 18.14 -10.62
CA PRO A 35 13.48 18.52 -10.80
C PRO A 35 14.29 17.31 -11.28
N THR A 36 15.27 17.58 -12.14
CA THR A 36 16.27 16.65 -12.64
C THR A 36 17.64 17.29 -12.50
N LEU A 37 18.70 16.51 -12.69
CA LEU A 37 20.07 17.03 -12.66
C LEU A 37 20.37 18.09 -13.74
N SER A 38 19.53 18.19 -14.78
CA SER A 38 19.68 19.14 -15.89
C SER A 38 18.64 20.27 -15.89
N GLY A 39 17.89 20.45 -14.80
CA GLY A 39 16.77 21.40 -14.72
C GLY A 39 15.44 20.68 -14.49
N LYS A 40 14.32 21.30 -14.83
CA LYS A 40 12.99 20.72 -14.60
C LYS A 40 12.45 20.03 -15.84
N THR A 41 11.60 19.02 -15.63
CA THR A 41 10.90 18.34 -16.72
C THR A 41 9.47 18.02 -16.33
N GLN A 42 8.58 17.94 -17.32
CA GLN A 42 7.19 17.59 -17.10
C GLN A 42 7.01 16.07 -17.22
N VAL A 43 6.44 15.47 -16.19
CA VAL A 43 6.12 14.04 -16.11
C VAL A 43 4.61 13.86 -16.19
N ASN A 44 4.17 12.92 -17.02
CA ASN A 44 2.76 12.55 -17.08
C ASN A 44 2.41 11.68 -15.87
N ILE A 45 1.28 11.98 -15.25
CA ILE A 45 0.68 11.20 -14.17
C ILE A 45 -0.39 10.30 -14.82
N PRO A 46 -0.21 8.97 -14.83
CA PRO A 46 -1.26 8.04 -15.25
C PRO A 46 -2.54 8.20 -14.40
N LYS A 47 -3.68 7.74 -14.92
CA LYS A 47 -4.91 7.65 -14.13
C LYS A 47 -4.79 6.50 -13.12
N GLY A 48 -5.31 6.69 -11.92
CA GLY A 48 -5.31 5.67 -10.86
C GLY A 48 -3.93 5.35 -10.28
N VAL A 49 -3.02 6.33 -10.24
CA VAL A 49 -1.70 6.17 -9.63
C VAL A 49 -1.82 5.85 -8.14
N GLN A 50 -1.03 4.89 -7.68
CA GLN A 50 -0.99 4.47 -6.28
C GLN A 50 0.12 5.23 -5.50
N PRO A 51 -0.04 5.41 -4.17
CA PRO A 51 1.02 5.97 -3.34
C PRO A 51 2.35 5.23 -3.51
N GLY A 52 3.44 5.97 -3.71
CA GLY A 52 4.78 5.39 -3.84
C GLY A 52 5.08 4.79 -5.22
N GLN A 53 4.12 4.80 -6.16
CA GLN A 53 4.35 4.34 -7.52
C GLN A 53 5.49 5.13 -8.18
N LEU A 54 6.36 4.41 -8.89
CA LEU A 54 7.52 4.95 -9.57
C LEU A 54 7.29 5.13 -11.07
N VAL A 55 7.82 6.22 -11.62
CA VAL A 55 8.01 6.42 -13.06
C VAL A 55 9.50 6.62 -13.33
N VAL A 56 10.00 6.02 -14.42
CA VAL A 56 11.43 6.07 -14.76
C VAL A 56 11.66 7.04 -15.91
N LEU A 57 12.56 7.99 -15.68
CA LEU A 57 13.11 8.88 -16.70
C LEU A 57 14.48 8.35 -17.12
N ARG A 58 14.50 7.65 -18.26
CA ARG A 58 15.69 6.94 -18.74
C ARG A 58 16.83 7.92 -19.08
N GLY A 59 18.04 7.60 -18.66
CA GLY A 59 19.25 8.38 -18.92
C GLY A 59 19.30 9.74 -18.22
N LYS A 60 18.45 9.97 -17.22
CA LYS A 60 18.40 11.22 -16.43
C LYS A 60 19.14 11.14 -15.10
N GLY A 61 19.79 10.01 -14.82
CA GLY A 61 20.70 9.85 -13.69
C GLY A 61 22.12 10.35 -13.99
N LEU A 62 23.04 10.00 -13.10
CA LEU A 62 24.43 10.43 -13.18
C LEU A 62 25.20 9.67 -14.25
N SER A 63 26.26 10.28 -14.77
CA SER A 63 27.18 9.60 -15.68
C SER A 63 27.86 8.42 -14.97
N LYS A 64 27.89 7.27 -15.64
CA LYS A 64 28.63 6.09 -15.22
C LYS A 64 30.09 6.25 -15.67
N HIS A 65 31.01 5.73 -14.84
CA HIS A 65 32.43 5.75 -15.19
C HIS A 65 32.72 4.60 -16.16
N GLY A 66 33.23 4.90 -17.36
CA GLY A 66 33.55 3.92 -18.40
C GLY A 66 34.00 4.54 -19.72
N PHE A 67 34.37 3.68 -20.68
CA PHE A 67 34.79 4.10 -22.04
C PHE A 67 33.63 4.63 -22.90
N LEU A 68 32.39 4.23 -22.61
CA LEU A 68 31.18 4.71 -23.28
C LEU A 68 30.47 5.71 -22.37
N VAL A 69 29.91 6.77 -22.95
CA VAL A 69 29.06 7.73 -22.25
C VAL A 69 27.72 7.05 -21.96
N ASP A 70 27.58 6.52 -20.75
CA ASP A 70 26.34 5.93 -20.25
C ASP A 70 25.90 6.67 -18.97
N HIS A 71 24.58 6.70 -18.75
CA HIS A 71 23.96 7.39 -17.63
C HIS A 71 23.10 6.42 -16.83
N GLY A 72 22.95 6.67 -15.54
CA GLY A 72 21.89 6.07 -14.74
C GLY A 72 20.52 6.65 -15.12
N ASP A 73 19.51 6.19 -14.41
CA ASP A 73 18.13 6.65 -14.57
C ASP A 73 17.69 7.53 -13.41
N GLN A 74 16.65 8.34 -13.64
CA GLN A 74 15.96 9.03 -12.57
C GLN A 74 14.61 8.36 -12.28
N TYR A 75 14.36 8.02 -11.02
CA TYR A 75 13.12 7.47 -10.54
C TYR A 75 12.30 8.56 -9.85
N VAL A 76 11.09 8.78 -10.33
CA VAL A 76 10.13 9.73 -9.77
C VAL A 76 9.12 8.94 -8.95
N ARG A 77 9.09 9.16 -7.64
CA ARG A 77 8.11 8.57 -6.73
C ARG A 77 6.94 9.52 -6.52
N PHE A 78 5.73 9.05 -6.80
CA PHE A 78 4.53 9.84 -6.55
C PHE A 78 4.14 9.79 -5.08
N CYS A 79 4.17 10.95 -4.44
CA CYS A 79 3.70 11.17 -3.08
C CYS A 79 2.33 11.85 -3.14
N ILE A 80 1.29 11.19 -2.64
CA ILE A 80 -0.09 11.69 -2.76
C ILE A 80 -0.43 12.55 -1.54
N ASN A 81 -0.80 13.80 -1.82
CA ASN A 81 -1.25 14.74 -0.82
C ASN A 81 -2.78 14.75 -0.74
N PHE A 82 -3.30 14.36 0.41
CA PHE A 82 -4.71 14.48 0.76
C PHE A 82 -4.98 15.83 1.45
N PRO A 83 -6.11 16.49 1.15
CA PRO A 83 -6.49 17.72 1.84
C PRO A 83 -6.74 17.41 3.32
N THR A 84 -6.20 18.24 4.21
CA THR A 84 -6.41 18.13 5.67
C THR A 84 -7.73 18.75 6.13
N ALA A 85 -8.33 19.60 5.30
CA ALA A 85 -9.64 20.19 5.50
C ALA A 85 -10.37 20.31 4.15
N ILE A 86 -11.69 20.15 4.18
CA ILE A 86 -12.57 20.28 3.02
C ILE A 86 -13.78 21.16 3.37
N ASN A 87 -14.29 21.91 2.40
CA ASN A 87 -15.51 22.69 2.55
C ASN A 87 -16.77 21.83 2.36
N GLU A 88 -17.94 22.39 2.67
CA GLU A 88 -19.22 21.68 2.59
C GLU A 88 -19.51 21.09 1.21
N ARG A 89 -19.21 21.85 0.15
CA ARG A 89 -19.39 21.40 -1.22
C ARG A 89 -18.47 20.22 -1.57
N GLN A 90 -17.20 20.27 -1.14
CA GLN A 90 -16.24 19.19 -1.35
C GLN A 90 -16.64 17.93 -0.59
N ARG A 91 -17.19 18.07 0.62
CA ARG A 91 -17.75 16.95 1.38
C ARG A 91 -18.90 16.28 0.63
N ALA A 92 -19.89 17.06 0.19
CA ALA A 92 -21.03 16.52 -0.56
C ALA A 92 -20.58 15.75 -1.81
N ILE A 93 -19.59 16.25 -2.56
CA ILE A 93 -19.02 15.56 -3.73
C ILE A 93 -18.36 14.23 -3.34
N LEU A 94 -17.64 14.17 -2.23
CA LEU A 94 -16.96 12.95 -1.78
C LEU A 94 -17.95 11.91 -1.23
N GLU A 95 -19.02 12.36 -0.58
CA GLU A 95 -20.12 11.49 -0.14
C GLU A 95 -20.86 10.89 -1.34
N GLU A 96 -21.19 11.71 -2.35
CA GLU A 96 -21.76 11.23 -3.63
C GLU A 96 -20.81 10.25 -4.33
N PHE A 97 -19.51 10.55 -4.37
CA PHE A 97 -18.51 9.64 -4.96
C PHE A 97 -18.44 8.30 -4.22
N THR A 98 -18.70 8.27 -2.91
CA THR A 98 -18.69 7.03 -2.12
C THR A 98 -19.80 6.08 -2.58
N GLU A 99 -20.95 6.61 -3.00
CA GLU A 99 -22.06 5.79 -3.51
C GLU A 99 -21.74 5.17 -4.89
N GLU A 100 -20.94 5.87 -5.70
CA GLU A 100 -20.53 5.46 -7.06
C GLU A 100 -19.19 4.70 -7.09
N GLU A 101 -18.54 4.49 -5.94
CA GLU A 101 -17.21 3.89 -5.89
C GLU A 101 -17.20 2.46 -6.44
N ILE A 102 -16.34 2.19 -7.41
CA ILE A 102 -16.21 0.88 -8.04
C ILE A 102 -15.57 -0.09 -7.03
N ASN A 103 -16.41 -0.92 -6.41
CA ASN A 103 -15.96 -2.04 -5.59
C ASN A 103 -15.37 -3.14 -6.47
N ASN A 104 -14.05 -3.11 -6.69
CA ASN A 104 -13.33 -4.27 -7.22
C ASN A 104 -13.18 -5.32 -6.11
N GLN A 105 -14.27 -6.03 -5.80
CA GLN A 105 -14.20 -7.28 -5.04
C GLN A 105 -13.47 -8.32 -5.89
N ASN A 106 -12.14 -8.35 -5.80
CA ASN A 106 -11.43 -9.62 -5.85
C ASN A 106 -11.58 -10.23 -4.46
N ASP A 107 -12.68 -10.95 -4.25
CA ASP A 107 -12.90 -11.82 -3.10
C ASP A 107 -11.78 -12.86 -3.03
N THR A 108 -10.70 -12.52 -2.35
CA THR A 108 -9.72 -13.46 -1.80
C THR A 108 -9.45 -13.09 -0.34
N SER A 109 -10.49 -13.15 0.47
CA SER A 109 -10.38 -13.53 1.89
C SER A 109 -11.75 -13.93 2.43
N ASN A 110 -12.07 -15.23 2.26
CA ASN A 110 -13.06 -15.96 3.04
C ASN A 110 -12.66 -15.99 4.53
N GLU A 111 -12.61 -14.86 5.21
CA GLU A 111 -12.44 -14.82 6.67
C GLU A 111 -13.78 -14.72 7.42
N GLY A 112 -14.90 -14.55 6.72
CA GLY A 112 -16.24 -14.49 7.30
C GLY A 112 -17.01 -15.82 7.39
N THR A 113 -16.62 -16.85 6.63
CA THR A 113 -17.46 -18.06 6.42
C THR A 113 -16.93 -19.31 7.11
N TRP A 114 -15.71 -19.27 7.62
CA TRP A 114 -14.98 -20.46 8.05
C TRP A 114 -15.29 -20.92 9.48
N TRP A 115 -15.53 -19.98 10.41
CA TRP A 115 -15.89 -20.34 11.80
C TRP A 115 -17.26 -21.01 11.88
N GLN A 116 -18.18 -20.67 10.97
CA GLN A 116 -19.47 -21.35 10.86
C GLN A 116 -19.27 -22.82 10.48
N GLN A 117 -18.38 -23.10 9.51
CA GLN A 117 -18.06 -24.47 9.09
C GLN A 117 -17.28 -25.25 10.15
N LEU A 118 -16.36 -24.60 10.88
CA LEU A 118 -15.62 -25.25 11.96
C LEU A 118 -16.49 -25.51 13.20
N LEU A 119 -17.40 -24.61 13.56
CA LEU A 119 -18.31 -24.83 14.70
C LEU A 119 -19.34 -25.93 14.41
N GLU A 120 -19.82 -26.06 13.17
CA GLU A 120 -20.70 -27.18 12.78
C GLU A 120 -20.01 -28.55 12.88
N GLY A 121 -18.71 -28.62 12.57
CA GLY A 121 -17.92 -29.86 12.72
C GLY A 121 -17.53 -30.18 14.16
N VAL A 122 -17.27 -29.17 14.99
CA VAL A 122 -16.84 -29.33 16.40
C VAL A 122 -18.03 -29.56 17.35
N MET A 123 -19.24 -29.12 16.99
CA MET A 123 -20.47 -29.36 17.77
C MET A 123 -21.18 -30.69 17.47
N ASP A 124 -20.51 -31.68 16.86
CA ASP A 124 -21.08 -33.03 16.82
C ASP A 124 -21.31 -33.54 18.25
N ARG A 125 -22.55 -33.95 18.54
CA ARG A 125 -23.04 -34.39 19.86
C ARG A 125 -22.17 -35.52 20.45
N ARG A 126 -21.46 -36.27 19.60
CA ARG A 126 -20.51 -37.33 20.00
C ARG A 126 -19.18 -36.81 20.53
N PHE A 127 -18.72 -35.63 20.09
CA PHE A 127 -17.46 -35.02 20.54
C PHE A 127 -17.64 -34.34 21.92
N MET A 128 -18.78 -33.68 22.12
CA MET A 128 -19.16 -33.02 23.38
C MET A 128 -19.25 -34.01 24.56
N LEU A 129 -19.81 -35.21 24.34
CA LEU A 129 -19.89 -36.26 25.37
C LEU A 129 -18.49 -36.78 25.76
N LYS A 130 -17.54 -36.86 24.81
CA LYS A 130 -16.16 -37.30 25.08
C LYS A 130 -15.37 -36.24 25.85
N PHE A 131 -15.51 -34.96 25.49
CA PHE A 131 -14.84 -33.86 26.18
C PHE A 131 -15.37 -33.65 27.60
N SER A 132 -16.69 -33.78 27.80
CA SER A 132 -17.32 -33.72 29.13
C SER A 132 -16.85 -34.85 30.05
N MET A 133 -16.72 -36.08 29.53
CA MET A 133 -16.21 -37.23 30.29
C MET A 133 -14.72 -37.05 30.66
N LEU A 134 -13.89 -36.52 29.75
CA LEU A 134 -12.47 -36.22 30.02
C LEU A 134 -12.32 -35.16 31.12
N MET A 135 -13.16 -34.11 31.10
CA MET A 135 -13.17 -33.07 32.14
C MET A 135 -13.64 -33.60 33.50
N LEU A 136 -14.66 -34.47 33.54
CA LEU A 136 -15.11 -35.12 34.77
C LEU A 136 -14.03 -36.03 35.37
N ILE A 137 -13.29 -36.76 34.53
CA ILE A 137 -12.17 -37.60 34.95
C ILE A 137 -11.04 -36.76 35.55
N LEU A 138 -10.67 -35.65 34.91
CA LEU A 138 -9.64 -34.73 35.42
C LEU A 138 -10.04 -34.07 36.76
N LEU A 139 -11.33 -33.78 36.96
CA LEU A 139 -11.84 -33.26 38.24
C LEU A 139 -11.82 -34.32 39.36
N PHE A 140 -12.02 -35.60 39.02
CA PHE A 140 -11.96 -36.70 40.01
C PHE A 140 -10.54 -36.98 40.50
N PHE A 141 -9.53 -36.93 39.62
CA PHE A 141 -8.13 -37.11 40.00
C PHE A 141 -7.56 -35.97 40.86
N ASN A 142 -8.15 -34.78 40.79
CA ASN A 142 -7.71 -33.63 41.58
C ASN A 142 -8.33 -33.57 42.99
N LYS A 143 -9.22 -34.52 43.34
CA LYS A 143 -9.98 -34.53 44.61
C LYS A 143 -9.57 -35.65 45.58
N THR A 144 -8.64 -36.53 45.20
CA THR A 144 -8.17 -37.69 45.99
C THR A 144 -6.72 -37.56 46.48
N THR A 145 -6.23 -36.32 46.63
CA THR A 145 -5.00 -36.01 47.38
C THR A 145 -5.34 -35.09 48.55
N VAL A 146 -6.01 -35.64 49.56
CA VAL A 146 -5.95 -35.25 50.99
C VAL A 146 -6.15 -36.52 51.81
#